data_AF-A0A948V7S0-F1
#
_entry.id   AF-A0A948V7S0-F1
#
_cell.length_a   1.000
_cell.length_b   1.000
_cell.length_c   1.000
_cell.angle_alpha   90.00
_cell.angle_beta   90.00
_cell.angle_gamma   90.00
#
_symmetry.space_group_name_H-M   'P 1'
#
loop_
_entity.id
_entity.type
_entity.pdbx_description
1 polymer ?
#
loop_
_entity_poly.entity_id
_entity_poly.type
_entity_poly.pdbx_seq_one_letter_code
_entity_poly.pdbx_strand_id
1 'polypeptide(L)'
;MNFFREWGRFMMMGAKAHARWELEVSGVIWGDKKRMLILGLLMVPAILGGLAFADQIGETLPQVLGGKKAYSPAFYSTGIFVASILIGIIAGLITGCIGAGGGFVIAPALMSAGIKGILAVGTDLFHIFAKAIMGSVIHRKLGNISVPLAVVFLIGAVIGATMGGL
;
A
#
# COMPACT_ATOMS: atom_id res chain seq x y z
N MET A 1 42.80 -9.67 -13.72
CA MET A 1 42.10 -8.37 -13.92
C MET A 1 40.81 -8.46 -14.76
N ASN A 2 40.51 -9.59 -15.44
CA ASN A 2 39.29 -9.71 -16.26
C ASN A 2 38.01 -9.98 -15.45
N PHE A 3 38.12 -10.68 -14.31
CA PHE A 3 36.99 -11.03 -13.45
C PHE A 3 36.19 -9.81 -12.96
N PHE A 4 36.86 -8.78 -12.43
CA PHE A 4 36.17 -7.56 -11.97
C PHE A 4 35.48 -6.77 -13.10
N ARG A 5 36.03 -6.82 -14.32
CA ARG A 5 35.44 -6.19 -15.51
C ARG A 5 34.23 -6.97 -16.04
N GLU A 6 34.28 -8.30 -16.00
CA GLU A 6 33.14 -9.16 -16.34
C GLU A 6 32.03 -9.07 -15.31
N TRP A 7 32.38 -9.08 -14.03
CA TRP A 7 31.46 -8.87 -12.92
C TRP A 7 30.75 -7.51 -13.01
N GLY A 8 31.51 -6.43 -13.27
CA GLY A 8 30.94 -5.11 -13.48
C GLY A 8 29.99 -5.04 -14.67
N ARG A 9 30.31 -5.71 -15.79
CA ARG A 9 29.42 -5.80 -16.97
C ARG A 9 28.15 -6.62 -16.68
N PHE A 10 28.27 -7.72 -15.94
CA PHE A 10 27.14 -8.54 -15.51
C PHE A 10 26.18 -7.73 -14.63
N MET A 11 26.69 -7.02 -13.62
CA MET A 11 25.88 -6.16 -12.76
C MET A 11 25.21 -5.02 -13.54
N MET A 12 25.91 -4.38 -14.48
CA MET A 12 25.34 -3.33 -15.33
C MET A 12 24.25 -3.86 -16.26
N MET A 13 24.41 -5.07 -16.78
CA MET A 13 23.40 -5.74 -17.59
C MET A 13 22.15 -6.06 -16.75
N GLY A 14 22.34 -6.56 -15.53
CA GLY A 14 21.25 -6.80 -14.58
C GLY A 14 20.50 -5.52 -14.23
N ALA A 15 21.22 -4.44 -13.89
CA ALA A 15 20.61 -3.14 -13.58
C ALA A 15 19.82 -2.56 -14.77
N LYS A 16 20.36 -2.65 -16.00
CA LYS A 16 19.65 -2.22 -17.21
C LYS A 16 18.41 -3.06 -17.51
N ALA A 17 18.47 -4.37 -17.29
CA ALA A 17 17.32 -5.26 -17.48
C ALA A 17 16.22 -4.94 -16.45
N HIS A 18 16.60 -4.74 -15.19
CA HIS A 18 15.67 -4.38 -14.12
C HIS A 18 15.03 -3.01 -14.35
N ALA A 19 15.80 -2.01 -14.79
CA ALA A 19 15.28 -0.68 -15.11
C ALA A 19 14.30 -0.71 -16.30
N ARG A 20 14.56 -1.53 -17.33
CA ARG A 20 13.60 -1.72 -18.44
C ARG A 20 12.33 -2.41 -17.98
N TRP A 21 12.46 -3.44 -17.14
CA TRP A 21 11.31 -4.14 -16.57
C TRP A 21 10.44 -3.18 -15.73
N GLU A 22 11.05 -2.33 -14.91
CA GLU A 22 10.30 -1.32 -14.15
C GLU A 22 9.60 -0.30 -15.06
N LEU A 23 10.26 0.18 -16.11
CA LEU A 23 9.64 1.10 -17.08
C LEU A 23 8.46 0.44 -17.81
N GLU A 24 8.61 -0.82 -18.24
CA GLU A 24 7.54 -1.58 -18.88
C GLU A 24 6.38 -1.81 -17.92
N VAL A 25 6.64 -2.24 -16.69
CA VAL A 25 5.63 -2.49 -15.65
C VAL A 25 4.90 -1.21 -15.24
N SER A 26 5.63 -0.10 -15.11
CA SER A 26 5.06 1.19 -14.74
C SER A 26 4.10 1.74 -15.79
N GLY A 27 4.32 1.44 -17.08
CA GLY A 27 3.45 1.87 -18.18
C GLY A 27 2.16 1.04 -18.34
N VAL A 28 2.09 -0.17 -17.76
CA VAL A 28 0.97 -1.10 -17.99
C VAL A 28 -0.36 -0.55 -17.49
N ILE A 29 -0.35 0.17 -16.37
CA ILE A 29 -1.57 0.70 -15.75
C ILE A 29 -2.13 1.84 -16.59
N TRP A 30 -1.27 2.75 -17.03
CA TRP A 30 -1.64 3.93 -17.83
C TRP A 30 -1.95 3.61 -19.30
N GLY A 31 -1.37 2.54 -19.85
CA GLY A 31 -1.54 2.19 -21.26
C GLY A 31 -2.87 1.52 -21.62
N ASP A 32 -3.61 0.98 -20.64
CA ASP A 32 -4.82 0.19 -20.88
C ASP A 32 -6.05 0.88 -20.29
N LYS A 33 -6.94 1.37 -21.18
CA LYS A 33 -8.18 2.04 -20.79
C LYS A 33 -9.03 1.20 -19.82
N LYS A 34 -9.01 -0.13 -19.90
CA LYS A 34 -9.76 -1.00 -18.99
C LYS A 34 -9.16 -1.02 -17.58
N ARG A 35 -7.82 -0.98 -17.46
CA ARG A 35 -7.14 -0.97 -16.14
C ARG A 35 -7.32 0.36 -15.42
N MET A 36 -7.25 1.46 -16.17
CA MET A 36 -7.61 2.80 -15.68
C MET A 36 -9.07 2.85 -15.21
N LEU A 37 -10.00 2.26 -15.97
CA LEU A 37 -11.41 2.17 -15.57
C LEU A 37 -11.62 1.35 -14.31
N ILE A 38 -10.93 0.21 -14.17
CA ILE A 38 -10.98 -0.62 -12.96
C ILE A 38 -10.43 0.13 -11.74
N LEU A 39 -9.31 0.86 -11.89
CA LEU A 39 -8.78 1.74 -10.85
C LEU A 39 -9.77 2.83 -10.47
N GLY A 40 -10.38 3.48 -11.45
CA GLY A 40 -11.44 4.47 -11.23
C GLY A 40 -12.62 3.88 -10.47
N LEU A 41 -13.09 2.69 -10.87
CA LEU A 41 -14.18 1.97 -10.22
C LEU A 41 -13.82 1.56 -8.77
N LEU A 42 -12.58 1.13 -8.51
CA LEU A 42 -12.11 0.77 -7.16
C LEU A 42 -12.03 1.97 -6.22
N MET A 43 -11.92 3.20 -6.76
CA MET A 43 -11.99 4.43 -5.98
C MET A 43 -13.44 4.84 -5.65
N VAL A 44 -14.44 4.34 -6.38
CA VAL A 44 -15.85 4.70 -6.19
C VAL A 44 -16.36 4.39 -4.77
N PRO A 45 -16.10 3.21 -4.16
CA PRO A 45 -16.51 2.93 -2.79
C PRO A 45 -15.84 3.86 -1.76
N ALA A 46 -14.58 4.21 -1.98
CA ALA A 46 -13.86 5.13 -1.08
C ALA A 46 -14.44 6.55 -1.16
N ILE A 47 -14.80 7.01 -2.36
CA ILE A 47 -15.36 8.35 -2.60
C ILE A 47 -16.82 8.41 -2.16
N LEU A 48 -17.66 7.47 -2.61
CA LEU A 48 -19.08 7.43 -2.24
C LEU A 48 -19.27 7.11 -0.76
N GLY A 49 -18.50 6.17 -0.20
CA GLY A 49 -18.52 5.91 1.24
C GLY A 49 -18.03 7.11 2.03
N GLY A 50 -16.94 7.74 1.58
CA GLY A 50 -16.44 8.97 2.19
C GLY A 50 -17.48 10.10 2.21
N LEU A 51 -18.20 10.33 1.11
CA LEU A 51 -19.21 11.39 1.00
C LEU A 51 -20.53 11.04 1.70
N ALA A 52 -21.05 9.82 1.53
CA ALA A 52 -22.34 9.42 2.08
C ALA A 52 -22.32 9.31 3.61
N PHE A 53 -21.16 8.96 4.17
CA PHE A 53 -20.97 8.84 5.62
C PHE A 53 -20.20 10.02 6.22
N ALA A 54 -19.84 11.06 5.44
CA ALA A 54 -19.12 12.24 5.95
C ALA A 54 -19.89 12.93 7.08
N ASP A 55 -21.17 13.21 6.88
CA ASP A 55 -22.00 13.94 7.84
C ASP A 55 -22.34 13.07 9.06
N GLN A 56 -22.57 11.77 8.86
CA GLN A 56 -23.02 10.85 9.92
C GLN A 56 -21.87 10.41 10.84
N ILE A 57 -20.65 10.29 10.30
CA ILE A 57 -19.47 9.92 11.08
C ILE A 57 -18.74 11.18 11.58
N GLY A 58 -18.94 12.36 10.98
CA GLY A 58 -18.30 13.62 11.40
C GLY A 58 -18.56 14.03 12.86
N GLU A 59 -19.75 13.75 13.41
CA GLU A 59 -20.10 14.06 14.80
C GLU A 59 -19.64 13.00 15.82
N THR A 60 -19.48 11.74 15.41
CA THR A 60 -19.09 10.61 16.27
C THR A 60 -17.59 10.28 16.20
N LEU A 61 -16.91 10.72 15.14
CA LEU A 61 -15.45 10.62 14.93
C LEU A 61 -14.63 11.02 16.16
N PRO A 62 -14.94 12.14 16.86
CA PRO A 62 -14.12 12.60 17.99
C PRO A 62 -14.16 11.67 19.21
N GLN A 63 -15.24 10.89 19.35
CA GLN A 63 -15.48 10.01 20.49
C GLN A 63 -14.85 8.62 20.28
N VAL A 64 -14.80 8.13 19.04
CA VAL A 64 -14.27 6.79 18.70
C VAL A 64 -12.80 6.83 18.26
N LEU A 65 -12.40 7.80 17.43
CA LEU A 65 -11.05 7.89 16.84
C LEU A 65 -10.13 8.85 17.63
N GLY A 66 -10.67 9.53 18.63
CA GLY A 66 -10.06 10.68 19.28
C GLY A 66 -10.15 11.92 18.37
N GLY A 67 -10.63 13.04 18.90
CA GLY A 67 -10.87 14.27 18.12
C GLY A 67 -9.63 14.89 17.46
N LYS A 68 -9.64 16.21 17.23
CA LYS A 68 -8.54 16.93 16.54
C LYS A 68 -7.13 16.68 17.10
N LYS A 69 -7.00 16.15 18.32
CA LYS A 69 -5.73 15.70 18.93
C LYS A 69 -5.23 14.34 18.45
N ALA A 70 -6.07 13.44 17.91
CA ALA A 70 -5.62 12.19 17.30
C ALA A 70 -5.10 12.42 15.87
N TYR A 71 -5.75 13.31 15.12
CA TYR A 71 -5.35 13.70 13.75
C TYR A 71 -4.38 14.88 13.68
N SER A 72 -4.09 15.56 14.79
CA SER A 72 -3.11 16.67 14.78
C SER A 72 -1.75 16.17 14.31
N PRO A 73 -1.01 16.99 13.54
CA PRO A 73 0.18 16.53 12.83
C PRO A 73 1.16 15.90 13.81
N ALA A 74 1.59 14.67 13.51
CA ALA A 74 2.83 14.15 14.09
C ALA A 74 3.89 15.22 13.80
N PHE A 75 4.64 15.65 14.81
CA PHE A 75 5.66 16.69 14.67
C PHE A 75 6.45 16.45 13.36
N TYR A 76 6.27 17.33 12.36
CA TYR A 76 6.97 17.23 11.09
C TYR A 76 8.40 17.74 11.30
N SER A 77 9.20 16.98 12.03
CA SER A 77 10.63 17.17 12.09
C SER A 77 11.28 16.41 10.94
N THR A 78 12.29 17.01 10.31
CA THR A 78 13.12 16.36 9.30
C THR A 78 13.63 14.99 9.76
N GLY A 79 13.89 14.82 11.07
CA GLY A 79 14.30 13.54 11.64
C GLY A 79 13.25 12.43 11.52
N ILE A 80 11.98 12.73 11.80
CA ILE A 80 10.87 11.75 11.69
C ILE A 80 10.62 11.43 10.22
N PHE A 81 10.75 12.41 9.33
CA PHE A 81 10.61 12.18 7.89
C PHE A 81 11.67 11.20 7.37
N VAL A 82 12.95 11.42 7.71
CA VAL A 82 14.05 10.53 7.32
C VAL A 82 13.89 9.14 7.95
N ALA A 83 13.49 9.07 9.23
CA ALA A 83 13.23 7.80 9.90
C ALA A 83 12.09 7.01 9.23
N SER A 84 11.01 7.68 8.83
CA SER A 84 9.87 7.06 8.14
C SER A 84 10.27 6.50 6.78
N ILE A 85 11.13 7.19 6.03
CA ILE A 85 11.69 6.69 4.77
C ILE A 85 12.51 5.43 5.02
N LEU A 86 13.41 5.44 6.00
CA LEU A 86 14.24 4.27 6.32
C LEU A 86 13.40 3.06 6.75
N ILE A 87 12.39 3.29 7.60
CA ILE A 87 11.42 2.27 8.00
C ILE A 87 10.70 1.73 6.76
N GLY A 88 10.22 2.60 5.88
CA GLY A 88 9.56 2.21 4.63
C GLY A 88 10.44 1.35 3.72
N ILE A 89 11.73 1.69 3.59
CA ILE A 89 12.68 0.91 2.79
C ILE A 89 12.91 -0.46 3.43
N ILE A 90 13.25 -0.51 4.71
CA ILE A 90 13.57 -1.76 5.43
C ILE A 90 12.36 -2.67 5.47
N ALA A 91 11.21 -2.16 5.91
CA ALA A 91 9.98 -2.92 5.98
C ALA A 91 9.50 -3.31 4.56
N GLY A 92 9.68 -2.44 3.57
CA GLY A 92 9.39 -2.74 2.17
C GLY A 92 10.19 -3.94 1.66
N LEU A 93 11.49 -3.99 1.97
CA LEU A 93 12.39 -5.07 1.60
C LEU A 93 12.02 -6.38 2.29
N ILE A 94 11.84 -6.35 3.61
CA ILE A 94 11.46 -7.52 4.41
C ILE A 94 10.13 -8.10 3.92
N THR A 95 9.13 -7.25 3.71
CA THR A 95 7.78 -7.67 3.36
C THR A 95 7.67 -8.08 1.90
N GLY A 96 8.49 -7.48 1.02
CA GLY A 96 8.66 -7.92 -0.36
C GLY A 96 9.32 -9.28 -0.49
N CYS A 97 10.36 -9.56 0.32
CA CYS A 97 11.04 -10.85 0.32
C CYS A 97 10.22 -11.98 0.96
N ILE A 98 9.52 -11.69 2.07
CA ILE A 98 8.71 -12.69 2.80
C ILE A 98 7.35 -12.90 2.13
N GLY A 99 6.86 -11.92 1.37
CA GLY A 99 5.50 -11.97 0.79
C GLY A 99 4.38 -11.81 1.82
N ALA A 100 4.71 -11.56 3.09
CA ALA A 100 3.75 -11.27 4.14
C ALA A 100 3.28 -9.82 4.04
N GLY A 101 1.96 -9.60 4.09
CA GLY A 101 1.35 -8.26 4.12
C GLY A 101 1.97 -7.43 5.25
N GLY A 102 2.73 -6.40 4.91
CA GLY A 102 3.74 -5.80 5.79
C GLY A 102 3.28 -5.04 7.03
N GLY A 103 1.99 -5.09 7.35
CA GLY A 103 1.39 -4.23 8.38
C GLY A 103 1.81 -4.55 9.79
N PHE A 104 2.22 -5.80 10.06
CA PHE A 104 2.77 -6.17 11.37
C PHE A 104 4.15 -5.57 11.65
N VAL A 105 4.86 -5.08 10.62
CA VAL A 105 6.20 -4.44 10.78
C VAL A 105 6.07 -2.93 10.73
N ILE A 106 5.33 -2.41 9.74
CA ILE A 106 5.29 -0.98 9.44
C ILE A 106 4.56 -0.20 10.52
N ALA A 107 3.37 -0.65 10.95
CA ALA A 107 2.61 0.09 11.96
C ALA A 107 3.34 0.17 13.32
N PRO A 108 3.90 -0.92 13.88
CA PRO A 108 4.68 -0.83 15.12
C PRO A 108 5.97 -0.03 14.98
N ALA A 109 6.65 -0.10 13.82
CA ALA A 109 7.88 0.66 13.59
C ALA A 109 7.61 2.17 13.52
N LEU A 110 6.55 2.59 12.82
CA LEU A 110 6.15 4.00 12.76
C LEU A 110 5.68 4.50 14.13
N MET A 111 4.92 3.68 14.88
CA MET A 111 4.52 4.02 16.25
C MET A 111 5.73 4.16 17.18
N SER A 112 6.73 3.30 17.06
CA SER A 112 7.98 3.37 17.83
C SER A 112 8.81 4.62 17.47
N ALA A 113 8.69 5.12 16.24
CA ALA A 113 9.28 6.38 15.81
C ALA A 113 8.53 7.63 16.33
N GLY A 114 7.48 7.46 17.13
CA GLY A 114 6.68 8.54 17.71
C GLY A 114 5.52 9.03 16.83
N ILE A 115 5.20 8.31 15.75
CA ILE A 115 4.03 8.62 14.91
C ILE A 115 2.79 8.09 15.61
N LYS A 116 1.72 8.88 15.63
CA LYS A 116 0.45 8.46 16.24
C LYS A 116 -0.08 7.19 15.56
N GLY A 117 -0.58 6.26 16.36
CA GLY A 117 -1.11 4.98 15.87
C GLY A 117 -2.14 5.13 14.76
N ILE A 118 -3.03 6.12 14.85
CA ILE A 118 -4.04 6.38 13.82
C ILE A 118 -3.42 6.70 12.44
N LEU A 119 -2.35 7.51 12.43
CA LEU A 119 -1.63 7.90 11.21
C LEU A 119 -0.77 6.73 10.70
N ALA A 120 -0.12 6.01 11.61
CA ALA A 120 0.70 4.85 11.28
C ALA A 120 -0.13 3.74 10.61
N VAL A 121 -1.28 3.38 11.21
CA VAL A 121 -2.20 2.36 10.69
C VAL A 121 -2.80 2.79 9.35
N GLY A 122 -3.25 4.05 9.23
CA GLY A 122 -3.78 4.57 7.97
C GLY A 122 -2.76 4.57 6.83
N THR A 123 -1.52 4.97 7.11
CA THR A 123 -0.42 4.98 6.12
C THR A 123 -0.07 3.56 5.67
N ASP A 124 -0.02 2.62 6.60
CA ASP A 124 0.26 1.22 6.31
C ASP A 124 -0.84 0.55 5.46
N LEU A 125 -2.12 0.81 5.78
CA LEU A 125 -3.25 0.33 4.99
C LEU A 125 -3.19 0.80 3.54
N PHE A 126 -2.87 2.08 3.32
CA PHE A 126 -2.71 2.63 1.96
C PHE A 126 -1.54 1.97 1.22
N HIS A 127 -0.43 1.72 1.92
CA HIS A 127 0.74 1.05 1.37
C HIS A 127 0.44 -0.42 0.97
N ILE A 128 -0.26 -1.18 1.81
CA ILE A 128 -0.70 -2.55 1.50
C ILE A 128 -1.67 -2.55 0.31
N PHE A 129 -2.61 -1.60 0.28
CA PHE A 129 -3.57 -1.45 -0.83
C PHE A 129 -2.87 -1.24 -2.17
N ALA A 130 -1.89 -0.33 -2.23
CA ALA A 130 -1.11 -0.08 -3.45
C ALA A 130 -0.36 -1.34 -3.92
N LYS A 131 0.26 -2.08 -2.99
CA LYS A 131 0.92 -3.36 -3.29
C LYS A 131 -0.06 -4.43 -3.79
N ALA A 132 -1.23 -4.53 -3.17
CA ALA A 132 -2.26 -5.49 -3.53
C ALA A 132 -2.78 -5.26 -4.96
N ILE A 133 -2.92 -4.00 -5.41
CA ILE A 133 -3.27 -3.69 -6.80
C ILE A 133 -2.20 -4.23 -7.75
N MET A 134 -0.93 -3.92 -7.50
CA MET A 134 0.17 -4.37 -8.36
C MET A 134 0.26 -5.91 -8.39
N GLY A 135 0.22 -6.56 -7.23
CA GLY A 135 0.24 -8.02 -7.12
C GLY A 135 -0.93 -8.67 -7.85
N SER A 136 -2.14 -8.13 -7.69
CA SER A 136 -3.34 -8.60 -8.37
C SER A 136 -3.24 -8.44 -9.89
N VAL A 137 -2.68 -7.33 -10.38
CA VAL A 137 -2.48 -7.11 -11.82
C VAL A 137 -1.51 -8.13 -12.42
N ILE A 138 -0.41 -8.43 -11.74
CA ILE A 138 0.60 -9.39 -12.20
C ILE A 138 0.02 -10.81 -12.21
N HIS A 139 -0.62 -11.25 -11.12
CA HIS A 139 -1.23 -12.57 -11.04
C HIS A 139 -2.37 -12.75 -12.05
N ARG A 140 -3.09 -11.65 -12.38
CA ARG A 140 -4.11 -11.68 -13.44
C ARG A 140 -3.50 -11.97 -14.80
N LYS A 141 -2.34 -11.36 -15.12
CA LYS A 141 -1.63 -11.62 -16.37
C LYS A 141 -1.10 -13.05 -16.46
N LEU A 142 -0.75 -13.66 -15.33
CA LEU A 142 -0.29 -15.04 -15.24
C LEU A 142 -1.43 -16.09 -15.30
N GLY A 143 -2.69 -15.67 -15.29
CA GLY A 143 -3.84 -16.57 -15.31
C GLY A 143 -4.18 -17.20 -13.95
N ASN A 144 -3.51 -16.78 -12.87
CA ASN A 144 -3.64 -17.33 -11.52
C ASN A 144 -4.80 -16.73 -10.69
N ILE A 145 -5.76 -16.02 -11.31
CA ILE A 145 -6.84 -15.34 -10.58
C ILE A 145 -8.21 -15.91 -10.92
N SER A 146 -8.90 -16.44 -9.90
CA SER A 146 -10.31 -16.79 -9.95
C SER A 146 -11.17 -15.61 -9.51
N VAL A 147 -11.77 -14.91 -10.48
CA VAL A 147 -12.66 -13.77 -10.24
C VAL A 147 -13.86 -14.11 -9.33
N PRO A 148 -14.53 -15.26 -9.47
CA PRO A 148 -15.65 -15.61 -8.58
C PRO A 148 -15.24 -15.71 -7.12
N LEU A 149 -14.07 -16.31 -6.84
CA LEU A 149 -13.55 -16.45 -5.49
C LEU A 149 -13.17 -15.07 -4.90
N ALA A 150 -12.54 -14.21 -5.70
CA ALA A 150 -12.20 -12.85 -5.28
C ALA A 150 -13.44 -12.04 -4.85
N VAL A 151 -14.58 -12.21 -5.53
CA VAL A 151 -15.84 -11.54 -5.16
C VAL A 151 -16.38 -12.06 -3.82
N VAL A 152 -16.36 -13.37 -3.59
CA VAL A 152 -16.78 -13.96 -2.31
C VAL A 152 -15.91 -13.45 -1.15
N PHE A 153 -14.59 -13.41 -1.36
CA PHE A 153 -13.65 -12.85 -0.38
C PHE A 153 -13.90 -11.35 -0.12
N LEU A 154 -14.21 -10.57 -1.15
CA LEU A 154 -14.52 -9.15 -1.00
C LEU A 154 -15.75 -8.93 -0.12
N ILE A 155 -16.83 -9.67 -0.38
CA ILE A 155 -18.07 -9.57 0.40
C ILE A 155 -17.81 -9.95 1.86
N GLY A 156 -17.12 -11.08 2.09
CA GLY A 156 -16.75 -11.52 3.43
C GLY A 156 -15.87 -10.51 4.17
N ALA A 157 -14.88 -9.91 3.48
CA ALA A 157 -14.01 -8.89 4.05
C ALA A 157 -14.77 -7.61 4.42
N VAL A 158 -15.70 -7.14 3.58
CA VAL A 158 -16.53 -5.95 3.88
C VAL A 158 -17.42 -6.19 5.09
N ILE A 159 -18.10 -7.33 5.14
CA ILE A 159 -18.97 -7.68 6.28
C ILE A 159 -18.13 -7.82 7.55
N GLY A 160 -17.03 -8.57 7.50
CA GLY A 160 -16.15 -8.79 8.65
C GLY A 160 -15.54 -7.49 9.18
N ALA A 161 -15.06 -6.61 8.29
CA ALA A 161 -14.50 -5.32 8.68
C ALA A 161 -15.56 -4.39 9.30
N THR A 162 -16.78 -4.38 8.75
CA THR A 162 -17.88 -3.55 9.26
C THR A 162 -18.38 -4.07 10.61
N MET A 163 -18.55 -5.38 10.77
CA MET A 163 -19.00 -5.99 12.03
C MET A 163 -17.94 -5.96 13.12
N GLY A 164 -16.65 -6.07 12.78
CA GLY A 164 -15.56 -5.99 13.76
C GLY A 164 -15.25 -4.57 14.23
N GLY A 165 -15.71 -3.55 13.48
CA GLY A 165 -15.57 -2.14 13.83
C GLY A 165 -16.78 -1.53 14.57
N LEU A 166 -17.91 -2.23 14.61
CA LEU A 166 -19.10 -1.92 15.41
C LEU A 166 -18.92 -2.42 16.86
#